data_AF-A0A7Y5W473-F1
#
_entry.id   AF-A0A7Y5W473-F1
#
_cell.length_a   1.000
_cell.length_b   1.000
_cell.length_c   1.000
_cell.angle_alpha   90.00
_cell.angle_beta   90.00
_cell.angle_gamma   90.00
#
_symmetry.space_group_name_H-M   'P 1'
#
loop_
_entity.id
_entity.type
_entity.pdbx_description
1 polymer ?
#
loop_
_entity_poly.entity_id
_entity_poly.type
_entity_poly.pdbx_seq_one_letter_code
_entity_poly.pdbx_strand_id
1 'polypeptide(L)'
;MQREQEAWVRKAARTGCVRAMHELALACTDPEERRYWLEEAAERRYVPAMCDLALECDDRQDRKRWFREAAEEGNVAAMYHFALECDEPAVRERWLRRAAEKGYVPAMYRLALECGDLYERRRWLGGAAEEGHVQAMYAFAFEFEDTRKRRRWLQEAAANGWEPAVLELANLS
;
A
#
# COMPACT_ATOMS: atom_id res chain seq x y z
N MET A 1 -29.36 2.28 21.72
CA MET A 1 -28.16 2.86 21.09
C MET A 1 -27.58 2.02 19.94
N GLN A 2 -26.85 0.93 20.17
CA GLN A 2 -26.15 0.22 19.07
C GLN A 2 -27.08 -0.33 17.97
N ARG A 3 -28.22 -0.94 18.36
CA ARG A 3 -29.26 -1.41 17.41
C ARG A 3 -30.00 -0.30 16.65
N GLU A 4 -30.14 0.87 17.27
CA GLU A 4 -30.79 2.02 16.62
C GLU A 4 -29.84 2.67 15.60
N GLN A 5 -28.56 2.77 15.94
CA GLN A 5 -27.51 3.22 15.03
C GLN A 5 -27.44 2.32 13.79
N GLU A 6 -27.43 1.00 13.98
CA GLU A 6 -27.43 0.03 12.89
C GLU A 6 -28.68 0.15 12.00
N ALA A 7 -29.86 0.37 12.60
CA ALA A 7 -31.10 0.58 11.84
C ALA A 7 -31.04 1.85 10.97
N TRP A 8 -30.43 2.93 11.47
CA TRP A 8 -30.21 4.15 10.70
C TRP A 8 -29.16 3.97 9.59
N VAL A 9 -28.07 3.26 9.86
CA VAL A 9 -27.05 2.93 8.87
C VAL A 9 -27.65 2.07 7.74
N ARG A 10 -28.43 1.03 8.08
CA ARG A 10 -29.15 0.21 7.09
C ARG A 10 -30.13 1.03 6.25
N LYS A 11 -30.85 1.96 6.87
CA LYS A 11 -31.74 2.87 6.13
C LYS A 11 -30.95 3.75 5.17
N ALA A 12 -29.84 4.33 5.61
CA ALA A 12 -28.98 5.17 4.78
C ALA A 12 -28.34 4.39 3.62
N ALA A 13 -27.87 3.16 3.86
CA ALA A 13 -27.34 2.27 2.85
C ALA A 13 -28.39 1.96 1.77
N ARG A 14 -29.62 1.61 2.18
CA ARG A 14 -30.74 1.38 1.24
C ARG A 14 -31.14 2.61 0.43
N THR A 15 -30.90 3.81 0.94
CA THR A 15 -31.14 5.07 0.21
C THR A 15 -30.00 5.45 -0.76
N GLY A 16 -28.94 4.66 -0.86
CA GLY A 16 -27.84 4.90 -1.80
C GLY A 16 -26.60 5.56 -1.20
N CYS A 17 -26.52 5.72 0.13
CA CYS A 17 -25.34 6.30 0.76
C CYS A 17 -24.18 5.29 0.75
N VAL A 18 -23.21 5.48 -0.14
CA VAL A 18 -22.05 4.57 -0.31
C VAL A 18 -21.20 4.41 0.95
N ARG A 19 -21.07 5.47 1.75
CA ARG A 19 -20.38 5.39 3.05
C ARG A 19 -21.14 4.50 4.02
N ALA A 20 -22.47 4.62 4.08
CA ALA A 20 -23.29 3.77 4.94
C ALA A 20 -23.31 2.31 4.48
N MET A 21 -23.25 2.05 3.15
CA MET A 21 -23.07 0.70 2.61
C MET A 21 -21.75 0.09 3.10
N HIS A 22 -20.65 0.83 2.99
CA HIS A 22 -19.33 0.36 3.46
C HIS A 22 -19.28 0.17 4.98
N GLU A 23 -19.79 1.11 5.76
CA GLU A 23 -19.88 0.98 7.23
C GLU A 23 -20.74 -0.23 7.64
N LEU A 24 -21.84 -0.49 6.92
CA LEU A 24 -22.68 -1.65 7.15
C LEU A 24 -21.93 -2.94 6.81
N ALA A 25 -21.22 -2.99 5.69
CA ALA A 25 -20.41 -4.13 5.29
C ALA A 25 -19.36 -4.50 6.35
N LEU A 26 -18.66 -3.50 6.90
CA LEU A 26 -17.67 -3.71 7.95
C LEU A 26 -18.29 -4.19 9.28
N ALA A 27 -19.56 -3.88 9.52
CA ALA A 27 -20.29 -4.31 10.71
C ALA A 27 -20.95 -5.70 10.55
N CYS A 28 -21.16 -6.16 9.31
CA CYS A 28 -21.76 -7.45 9.02
C CYS A 28 -20.79 -8.59 9.33
N THR A 29 -21.26 -9.58 10.10
CA THR A 29 -20.54 -10.84 10.33
C THR A 29 -20.77 -11.86 9.22
N ASP A 30 -21.88 -11.73 8.48
CA ASP A 30 -22.21 -12.60 7.37
C ASP A 30 -21.39 -12.20 6.13
N PRO A 31 -20.55 -13.10 5.57
CA PRO A 31 -19.70 -12.77 4.44
C PRO A 31 -20.49 -12.45 3.17
N GLU A 32 -21.68 -13.04 2.98
CA GLU A 32 -22.52 -12.75 1.81
C GLU A 32 -23.13 -11.34 1.90
N GLU A 33 -23.76 -10.98 3.03
CA GLU A 33 -24.28 -9.61 3.24
C GLU A 33 -23.16 -8.57 3.17
N ARG A 34 -22.00 -8.85 3.76
CA ARG A 34 -20.82 -7.98 3.68
C ARG A 34 -20.39 -7.74 2.25
N ARG A 35 -20.20 -8.81 1.47
CA ARG A 35 -19.79 -8.73 0.07
C ARG A 35 -20.81 -7.96 -0.77
N TYR A 36 -22.10 -8.21 -0.57
CA TYR A 36 -23.16 -7.48 -1.26
C TYR A 36 -23.05 -5.96 -1.06
N TRP A 37 -22.89 -5.51 0.18
CA TRP A 37 -22.79 -4.08 0.48
C TRP A 37 -21.49 -3.45 -0.04
N LEU A 38 -20.38 -4.20 -0.01
CA LEU A 38 -19.13 -3.76 -0.62
C LEU A 38 -19.27 -3.63 -2.14
N GLU A 39 -19.86 -4.61 -2.82
CA GLU A 39 -20.10 -4.59 -4.27
C GLU A 39 -20.99 -3.41 -4.67
N GLU A 40 -22.11 -3.18 -3.97
CA GLU A 40 -22.99 -2.03 -4.23
C GLU A 40 -22.27 -0.68 -4.05
N ALA A 41 -21.40 -0.56 -3.05
CA ALA A 41 -20.60 0.65 -2.83
C ALA A 41 -19.50 0.81 -3.90
N ALA A 42 -18.82 -0.29 -4.26
CA ALA A 42 -17.75 -0.31 -5.25
C ALA A 42 -18.28 0.00 -6.66
N GLU A 43 -19.40 -0.58 -7.07
CA GLU A 43 -20.07 -0.26 -8.35
C GLU A 43 -20.49 1.22 -8.45
N ARG A 44 -20.62 1.91 -7.31
CA ARG A 44 -20.83 3.38 -7.23
C ARG A 44 -19.52 4.16 -7.10
N ARG A 45 -18.39 3.55 -7.45
CA ARG A 45 -17.04 4.13 -7.42
C ARG A 45 -16.57 4.55 -6.03
N TYR A 46 -17.06 3.89 -4.97
CA TYR A 46 -16.57 4.13 -3.62
C TYR A 46 -15.24 3.40 -3.38
N VAL A 47 -14.16 4.16 -3.48
CA VAL A 47 -12.77 3.68 -3.40
C VAL A 47 -12.47 2.77 -2.20
N PRO A 48 -12.88 3.08 -0.95
CA PRO A 48 -12.61 2.17 0.17
C PRO A 48 -13.24 0.79 -0.02
N ALA A 49 -14.47 0.71 -0.55
CA ALA A 49 -15.11 -0.57 -0.82
C ALA A 49 -14.43 -1.35 -1.96
N MET A 50 -13.96 -0.66 -3.01
CA MET A 50 -13.17 -1.30 -4.06
C MET A 50 -11.87 -1.93 -3.51
N CYS A 51 -11.16 -1.21 -2.61
CA CYS A 51 -9.95 -1.73 -1.97
C CYS A 51 -10.26 -2.94 -1.07
N ASP A 52 -11.31 -2.87 -0.27
CA ASP A 52 -11.70 -3.96 0.63
C ASP A 52 -12.14 -5.20 -0.15
N LEU A 53 -12.94 -5.04 -1.22
CA LEU A 53 -13.26 -6.14 -2.14
C LEU A 53 -12.01 -6.77 -2.74
N ALA A 54 -11.07 -5.94 -3.22
CA ALA A 54 -9.84 -6.45 -3.82
C ALA A 54 -9.04 -7.30 -2.80
N LEU A 55 -8.97 -6.88 -1.54
CA LEU A 55 -8.27 -7.60 -0.48
C LEU A 55 -8.96 -8.91 -0.09
N GLU A 56 -10.28 -9.01 -0.30
CA GLU A 56 -11.08 -10.19 0.01
C GLU A 56 -11.26 -11.15 -1.18
N CYS A 57 -10.94 -10.70 -2.39
CA CYS A 57 -11.00 -11.51 -3.59
C CYS A 57 -9.84 -12.51 -3.68
N ASP A 58 -10.16 -13.79 -3.59
CA ASP A 58 -9.23 -14.88 -3.91
C ASP A 58 -8.88 -14.90 -5.41
N ASP A 59 -9.88 -14.63 -6.27
CA ASP A 59 -9.67 -14.58 -7.71
C ASP A 59 -8.76 -13.40 -8.10
N ARG A 60 -7.68 -13.74 -8.80
CA ARG A 60 -6.66 -12.78 -9.21
C ARG A 60 -7.19 -11.76 -10.20
N GLN A 61 -8.10 -12.14 -11.10
CA GLN A 61 -8.63 -11.24 -12.12
C GLN A 61 -9.54 -10.19 -11.48
N ASP A 62 -10.43 -10.61 -10.58
CA ASP A 62 -11.32 -9.73 -9.84
C ASP A 62 -10.53 -8.79 -8.92
N ARG A 63 -9.57 -9.33 -8.16
CA ARG A 63 -8.68 -8.52 -7.32
C ARG A 63 -7.93 -7.46 -8.13
N LYS A 64 -7.35 -7.87 -9.27
CA LYS A 64 -6.65 -6.96 -10.17
C LYS A 64 -7.60 -5.90 -10.76
N ARG A 65 -8.83 -6.28 -11.12
CA ARG A 65 -9.85 -5.34 -11.60
C ARG A 65 -10.16 -4.28 -10.55
N TRP A 66 -10.48 -4.69 -9.32
CA TRP A 66 -10.86 -3.75 -8.26
C TRP A 66 -9.72 -2.81 -7.86
N PHE A 67 -8.49 -3.32 -7.74
CA PHE A 67 -7.33 -2.45 -7.51
C PHE A 67 -7.10 -1.49 -8.68
N ARG A 68 -7.34 -1.93 -9.93
CA ARG A 68 -7.23 -1.05 -11.09
C ARG A 68 -8.22 0.10 -11.01
N GLU A 69 -9.50 -0.19 -10.77
CA GLU A 69 -10.54 0.83 -10.71
C GLU A 69 -10.26 1.83 -9.56
N ALA A 70 -9.91 1.34 -8.37
CA ALA A 70 -9.53 2.21 -7.24
C ALA A 70 -8.27 3.04 -7.54
N ALA A 71 -7.29 2.48 -8.26
CA ALA A 71 -6.09 3.19 -8.68
C ALA A 71 -6.40 4.28 -9.73
N GLU A 72 -7.35 4.03 -10.63
CA GLU A 72 -7.84 4.99 -11.62
C GLU A 72 -8.58 6.16 -10.94
N GLU A 73 -9.28 5.94 -9.81
CA GLU A 73 -9.82 6.99 -8.93
C GLU A 73 -8.76 7.79 -8.16
N GLY A 74 -7.50 7.37 -8.21
CA GLY A 74 -6.41 8.07 -7.55
C GLY A 74 -6.01 7.50 -6.19
N ASN A 75 -6.55 6.35 -5.77
CA ASN A 75 -6.12 5.71 -4.53
C ASN A 75 -4.67 5.21 -4.63
N VAL A 76 -3.81 5.73 -3.77
CA VAL A 76 -2.36 5.49 -3.86
C VAL A 76 -1.96 4.08 -3.44
N ALA A 77 -2.63 3.51 -2.42
CA ALA A 77 -2.41 2.13 -2.02
C ALA A 77 -2.87 1.15 -3.13
N ALA A 78 -4.02 1.42 -3.76
CA ALA A 78 -4.52 0.63 -4.88
C ALA A 78 -3.58 0.68 -6.09
N MET A 79 -2.95 1.83 -6.38
CA MET A 79 -1.91 1.90 -7.44
C MET A 79 -0.77 0.92 -7.19
N TYR A 80 -0.30 0.83 -5.94
CA TYR A 80 0.74 -0.11 -5.54
C TYR A 80 0.27 -1.57 -5.68
N HIS A 81 -0.90 -1.91 -5.12
CA HIS A 81 -1.42 -3.27 -5.18
C HIS A 81 -1.76 -3.71 -6.62
N PHE A 82 -2.32 -2.82 -7.44
CA PHE A 82 -2.54 -3.07 -8.86
C PHE A 82 -1.24 -3.39 -9.59
N ALA A 83 -0.18 -2.62 -9.31
CA ALA A 83 1.14 -2.88 -9.90
C ALA A 83 1.67 -4.28 -9.56
N LEU A 84 1.50 -4.73 -8.31
CA LEU A 84 1.92 -6.08 -7.87
C LEU A 84 1.14 -7.19 -8.59
N GLU A 85 -0.11 -6.93 -8.97
CA GLU A 85 -0.93 -7.88 -9.74
C GLU A 85 -0.63 -7.87 -11.25
N CYS A 86 0.22 -6.97 -11.74
CA CYS A 86 0.58 -6.87 -13.15
C CYS A 86 1.83 -7.68 -13.50
N ASP A 87 1.67 -8.67 -14.37
CA ASP A 87 2.80 -9.46 -14.89
C ASP A 87 3.66 -8.68 -15.89
N GLU A 88 3.08 -7.70 -16.59
CA GLU A 88 3.80 -6.88 -17.55
C GLU A 88 4.69 -5.83 -16.84
N PRO A 89 6.03 -5.89 -16.98
CA PRO A 89 6.94 -5.02 -16.24
C PRO A 89 6.70 -3.53 -16.49
N ALA A 90 6.42 -3.14 -17.73
CA ALA A 90 6.19 -1.75 -18.09
C ALA A 90 4.93 -1.17 -17.41
N VAL A 91 3.86 -1.96 -17.30
CA VAL A 91 2.63 -1.57 -16.60
C VAL A 91 2.89 -1.47 -15.10
N ARG A 92 3.53 -2.48 -14.52
CA ARG A 92 3.90 -2.50 -13.10
C ARG A 92 4.74 -1.26 -12.73
N GLU A 93 5.82 -1.02 -13.45
CA GLU A 93 6.73 0.11 -13.21
C GLU A 93 5.98 1.45 -13.29
N ARG A 94 5.11 1.63 -14.30
CA ARG A 94 4.30 2.84 -14.46
C ARG A 94 3.43 3.12 -13.23
N TRP A 95 2.77 2.09 -12.69
CA TRP A 95 1.89 2.26 -11.53
C TRP A 95 2.66 2.40 -10.21
N LEU A 96 3.77 1.69 -10.04
CA LEU A 96 4.69 1.91 -8.92
C LEU A 96 5.23 3.35 -8.92
N ARG A 97 5.67 3.85 -10.08
CA ARG A 97 6.15 5.23 -10.22
C ARG A 97 5.06 6.23 -9.85
N ARG A 98 3.82 6.05 -10.32
CA ARG A 98 2.69 6.92 -9.96
C ARG A 98 2.40 6.91 -8.45
N ALA A 99 2.49 5.76 -7.79
CA ALA A 99 2.30 5.66 -6.34
C ALA A 99 3.47 6.29 -5.57
N ALA A 100 4.71 6.05 -6.00
CA ALA A 100 5.92 6.60 -5.42
C ALA A 100 5.98 8.13 -5.54
N GLU A 101 5.61 8.69 -6.69
CA GLU A 101 5.50 10.14 -6.91
C GLU A 101 4.46 10.81 -6.01
N LYS A 102 3.49 10.04 -5.50
CA LYS A 102 2.48 10.49 -4.53
C LYS A 102 2.89 10.28 -3.07
N GLY A 103 4.13 9.86 -2.81
CA GLY A 103 4.62 9.67 -1.45
C GLY A 103 4.41 8.25 -0.89
N TYR A 104 3.97 7.27 -1.69
CA TYR A 104 3.72 5.93 -1.17
C TYR A 104 5.02 5.17 -0.97
N VAL A 105 5.46 5.12 0.28
CA VAL A 105 6.74 4.55 0.71
C VAL A 105 6.94 3.10 0.25
N PRO A 106 5.96 2.17 0.35
CA PRO A 106 6.13 0.81 -0.19
C PRO A 106 6.38 0.78 -1.70
N ALA A 107 5.78 1.72 -2.46
CA ALA A 107 6.01 1.83 -3.90
C ALA A 107 7.39 2.40 -4.21
N MET A 108 7.86 3.41 -3.46
CA MET A 108 9.23 3.93 -3.60
C MET A 108 10.26 2.80 -3.39
N TYR A 109 10.13 2.04 -2.30
CA TYR A 109 11.04 0.93 -2.02
C TYR A 109 10.96 -0.15 -3.11
N ARG A 110 9.75 -0.52 -3.55
CA ARG A 110 9.57 -1.51 -4.62
C ARG A 110 10.21 -1.05 -5.94
N LEU A 111 9.99 0.20 -6.32
CA LEU A 111 10.56 0.78 -7.53
C LEU A 111 12.10 0.82 -7.46
N ALA A 112 12.67 1.14 -6.31
CA ALA A 112 14.13 1.10 -6.11
C ALA A 112 14.74 -0.30 -6.33
N LEU A 113 13.99 -1.37 -6.02
CA LEU A 113 14.45 -2.75 -6.25
C LEU A 113 14.30 -3.19 -7.70
N GLU A 114 13.37 -2.60 -8.45
CA GLU A 114 13.06 -2.97 -9.85
C GLU A 114 13.78 -2.07 -10.87
N CYS A 115 14.21 -0.87 -10.49
CA CYS A 115 14.98 0.04 -11.34
C CYS A 115 16.39 -0.52 -11.63
N GLY A 116 16.75 -0.64 -12.90
CA GLY A 116 18.11 -0.94 -13.34
C GLY A 116 19.06 0.27 -13.32
N ASP A 117 18.52 1.48 -13.30
CA ASP A 117 19.30 2.72 -13.22
C ASP A 117 19.67 3.05 -11.77
N LEU A 118 20.98 3.18 -11.51
CA LEU A 118 21.50 3.44 -10.16
C LEU A 118 21.04 4.80 -9.62
N TYR A 119 20.84 5.78 -10.48
CA TYR A 119 20.41 7.11 -10.06
C TYR A 119 18.94 7.10 -9.60
N GLU A 120 18.04 6.51 -10.39
CA GLU A 120 16.64 6.32 -9.99
C GLU A 120 16.52 5.45 -8.73
N ARG A 121 17.26 4.34 -8.67
CA ARG A 121 17.32 3.47 -7.48
C ARG A 121 17.66 4.29 -6.25
N ARG A 122 18.76 5.06 -6.30
CA ARG A 122 19.22 5.85 -5.16
C ARG A 122 18.19 6.90 -4.73
N ARG A 123 17.54 7.56 -5.70
CA ARG A 123 16.49 8.54 -5.45
C ARG A 123 15.31 7.92 -4.69
N TRP A 124 14.77 6.81 -5.20
CA TRP A 124 13.61 6.16 -4.60
C TRP A 124 13.93 5.50 -3.26
N LEU A 125 15.11 4.88 -3.16
CA LEU A 125 15.56 4.26 -1.92
C LEU A 125 15.83 5.28 -0.82
N GLY A 126 16.44 6.42 -1.18
CA GLY A 126 16.66 7.54 -0.26
C GLY A 126 15.35 8.15 0.22
N GLY A 127 14.40 8.41 -0.69
CA GLY A 127 13.07 8.92 -0.31
C GLY A 127 12.32 7.97 0.63
N ALA A 128 12.33 6.66 0.35
CA ALA A 128 11.72 5.68 1.25
C ALA A 128 12.42 5.62 2.62
N ALA A 129 13.75 5.75 2.66
CA ALA A 129 14.52 5.77 3.90
C ALA A 129 14.22 7.02 4.73
N GLU A 130 14.13 8.19 4.10
CA GLU A 130 13.78 9.46 4.75
C GLU A 130 12.36 9.43 5.36
N GLU A 131 11.42 8.74 4.72
CA GLU A 131 10.05 8.53 5.22
C GLU A 131 9.91 7.38 6.24
N GLY A 132 11.02 6.84 6.77
CA GLY A 132 10.97 5.87 7.86
C GLY A 132 10.98 4.40 7.45
N HIS A 133 11.13 4.05 6.16
CA HIS A 133 11.10 2.65 5.74
C HIS A 133 12.37 1.92 6.14
N VAL A 134 12.26 1.06 7.17
CA VAL A 134 13.41 0.40 7.80
C VAL A 134 14.27 -0.43 6.84
N GLN A 135 13.66 -1.16 5.91
CA GLN A 135 14.40 -1.92 4.91
C GLN A 135 15.08 -1.00 3.88
N ALA A 136 14.48 0.16 3.61
CA ALA A 136 15.06 1.14 2.69
C ALA A 136 16.23 1.85 3.36
N MET A 137 16.12 2.24 4.64
CA MET A 137 17.25 2.78 5.42
C MET A 137 18.45 1.82 5.40
N TYR A 138 18.21 0.54 5.68
CA TYR A 138 19.25 -0.48 5.65
C TYR A 138 19.89 -0.57 4.26
N ALA A 139 19.09 -0.74 3.19
CA ALA A 139 19.61 -0.84 1.84
C ALA A 139 20.32 0.45 1.38
N PHE A 140 19.79 1.62 1.75
CA PHE A 140 20.34 2.93 1.41
C PHE A 140 21.70 3.15 2.07
N ALA A 141 21.93 2.56 3.26
CA ALA A 141 23.24 2.59 3.90
C ALA A 141 24.34 2.01 3.00
N PHE A 142 24.03 0.99 2.20
CA PHE A 142 24.97 0.36 1.27
C PHE A 142 25.15 1.13 -0.05
N GLU A 143 24.36 2.19 -0.30
CA GLU A 143 24.57 3.12 -1.42
C GLU A 143 25.64 4.19 -1.11
N PHE A 144 26.31 4.08 0.05
CA PHE A 144 27.40 4.97 0.46
C PHE A 144 28.68 4.18 0.74
N GLU A 145 29.74 4.53 0.03
CA GLU A 145 31.11 4.08 0.37
C GLU A 145 31.63 4.75 1.65
N ASP A 146 31.15 5.96 1.95
CA ASP A 146 31.49 6.69 3.17
C ASP A 146 30.95 5.97 4.41
N THR A 147 31.88 5.44 5.21
CA THR A 147 31.58 4.68 6.43
C THR A 147 30.74 5.46 7.44
N ARG A 148 30.89 6.79 7.53
CA ARG A 148 30.09 7.61 8.44
C ARG A 148 28.64 7.68 7.99
N LYS A 149 28.41 7.91 6.68
CA LYS A 149 27.05 7.94 6.11
C LYS A 149 26.38 6.58 6.18
N ARG A 150 27.10 5.51 5.83
CA ARG A 150 26.62 4.12 5.97
C ARG A 150 26.23 3.83 7.42
N ARG A 151 27.14 4.10 8.38
CA ARG A 151 26.89 3.85 9.81
C ARG A 151 25.68 4.62 10.32
N ARG A 152 25.48 5.88 9.90
CA ARG A 152 24.31 6.68 10.28
C ARG A 152 23.01 6.00 9.87
N TRP A 153 22.87 5.60 8.61
CA TRP A 153 21.65 4.94 8.13
C TRP A 153 21.41 3.57 8.77
N LEU A 154 22.48 2.81 9.05
CA LEU A 154 22.38 1.58 9.83
C LEU A 154 21.91 1.84 11.26
N GLN A 155 22.37 2.91 11.91
CA GLN A 155 21.90 3.31 13.25
C GLN A 155 20.42 3.68 13.24
N GLU A 156 19.96 4.44 12.24
CA GLU A 156 18.54 4.78 12.09
C GLU A 156 17.68 3.53 11.84
N ALA A 157 18.13 2.61 10.98
CA ALA A 157 17.43 1.33 10.76
C ALA A 157 17.37 0.47 12.03
N ALA A 158 18.48 0.37 12.78
CA ALA A 158 18.57 -0.37 14.03
C ALA A 158 17.66 0.25 15.13
N ALA A 159 17.62 1.58 15.22
CA ALA A 159 16.75 2.29 16.16
C ALA A 159 15.25 2.02 15.89
N ASN A 160 14.89 1.72 14.64
CA ASN A 160 13.54 1.33 14.23
C ASN A 160 13.32 -0.20 14.24
N GLY A 161 14.20 -0.97 14.90
CA GLY A 161 14.01 -2.40 15.14
C GLY A 161 14.46 -3.32 14.00
N TRP A 162 15.22 -2.83 13.02
CA TRP A 162 15.75 -3.69 11.95
C TRP A 162 16.97 -4.50 12.44
N GLU A 163 16.74 -5.74 12.84
CA GLU A 163 17.78 -6.64 13.38
C GLU A 163 19.03 -6.78 12.48
N PRO A 164 18.94 -6.91 11.15
CA PRO A 164 20.12 -6.97 10.30
C PRO A 164 21.03 -5.75 10.42
N ALA A 165 20.47 -4.56 10.69
CA ALA A 165 21.29 -3.36 10.89
C ALA A 165 22.09 -3.42 12.19
N VAL A 166 21.54 -4.02 13.25
CA VAL A 166 22.23 -4.20 14.54
C VAL A 166 23.44 -5.12 14.36
N LEU A 167 23.25 -6.24 13.65
CA LEU A 167 24.33 -7.19 13.36
C LEU A 167 25.44 -6.56 12.52
N GLU A 168 25.07 -5.81 11.48
CA GLU A 168 26.04 -5.09 10.64
C GLU A 168 26.83 -4.04 11.45
N LEU A 169 26.18 -3.31 12.35
CA LEU A 169 26.86 -2.34 13.22
C LEU A 169 27.85 -3.00 14.18
N ALA A 170 27.51 -4.18 14.72
CA ALA A 170 28.39 -4.96 15.59
C ALA A 170 29.61 -5.51 14.83
N ASN A 171 29.48 -5.78 13.54
CA ASN A 171 30.61 -6.18 12.70
C ASN A 171 31.50 -5.00 12.27
N LEU A 172 30.98 -3.77 12.34
CA LEU A 172 31.69 -2.52 11.98
C LEU A 172 32.36 -1.83 13.18
N SER A 173 32.24 -2.38 14.39
CA SER A 173 32.88 -1.90 15.62
C SER A 173 34.25 -2.52 15.83
#